data_AF-A0A2D2D5W1-F1
#
_entry.id   AF-A0A2D2D5W1-F1
#
_cell.length_a   1.000
_cell.length_b   1.000
_cell.length_c   1.000
_cell.angle_alpha   90.00
_cell.angle_beta   90.00
_cell.angle_gamma   90.00
#
_symmetry.space_group_name_H-M   'P 1'
#
loop_
_entity.id
_entity.type
_entity.pdbx_description
1 polymer ?
#
loop_
_entity_poly.entity_id
_entity_poly.type
_entity_poly.pdbx_seq_one_letter_code
_entity_poly.pdbx_strand_id
1 'polypeptide(L)'
;MQTTPEIDFQGLEATPQMRARIERHIDQLETRCGRVTACRVVVKAPGGRHRTGGLYEVNIRLALPDGREAVVERTPPEDERFQDFDFALDDAFKRARRRLQDQVRRMEGRVKQHVEPAAGVVRRLMREDGYGFLEGSDGRELYFHRNSVEGDGFDRLDLGARVIYREEEADDGPQACAVKPQGERAPS
;
A
#
# COMPACT_ATOMS: atom_id res chain seq x y z
N MET A 1 3.42 16.35 -1.64
CA MET A 1 1.96 16.12 -1.59
C MET A 1 1.30 17.01 -2.64
N GLN A 2 0.05 16.77 -3.03
CA GLN A 2 -0.69 17.69 -3.91
C GLN A 2 -1.40 18.83 -3.15
N THR A 3 -1.59 18.71 -1.84
CA THR A 3 -2.24 19.74 -1.00
C THR A 3 -1.41 20.03 0.25
N THR A 4 -1.41 21.28 0.71
CA THR A 4 -0.79 21.71 1.96
C THR A 4 -1.45 21.01 3.16
N PRO A 5 -0.69 20.43 4.09
CA PRO A 5 -1.27 19.79 5.26
C PRO A 5 -1.98 20.79 6.18
N GLU A 6 -3.17 20.44 6.65
CA GLU A 6 -3.92 21.21 7.64
C GLU A 6 -3.54 20.76 9.06
N ILE A 7 -3.08 21.69 9.90
CA ILE A 7 -2.70 21.41 11.29
C ILE A 7 -3.56 22.28 12.21
N ASP A 8 -4.33 21.63 13.09
CA ASP A 8 -5.24 22.28 14.05
C ASP A 8 -4.89 21.88 15.49
N PHE A 9 -4.96 22.85 16.41
CA PHE A 9 -4.68 22.65 17.83
C PHE A 9 -5.90 23.07 18.66
N GLN A 10 -6.51 22.14 19.39
CA GLN A 10 -7.72 22.38 20.17
C GLN A 10 -7.42 22.33 21.67
N GLY A 11 -7.57 23.47 22.35
CA GLY A 11 -7.37 23.56 23.79
C GLY A 11 -5.91 23.70 24.24
N LEU A 12 -4.97 23.95 23.34
CA LEU A 12 -3.58 24.28 23.65
C LEU A 12 -3.06 25.42 22.77
N GLU A 13 -2.04 26.13 23.24
CA GLU A 13 -1.31 27.12 22.46
C GLU A 13 -0.35 26.43 21.48
N ALA A 14 -0.54 26.69 20.19
CA ALA A 14 0.31 26.16 19.13
C ALA A 14 1.71 26.82 19.21
N THR A 15 2.73 26.06 19.61
CA THR A 15 4.11 26.55 19.54
C THR A 15 4.75 26.27 18.18
N PRO A 16 5.69 27.11 17.71
CA PRO A 16 6.42 26.87 16.46
C PRO A 16 7.13 25.51 16.42
N GLN A 17 7.59 25.03 17.58
CA GLN A 17 8.27 23.74 17.72
C GLN A 17 7.32 22.57 17.48
N MET A 18 6.09 22.64 18.00
CA MET A 18 5.06 21.60 17.78
C MET A 18 4.68 21.51 16.31
N ARG A 19 4.51 22.65 15.66
CA ARG A 19 4.21 22.69 14.22
C ARG A 19 5.33 22.09 13.38
N ALA A 20 6.58 22.49 13.64
CA ALA A 20 7.75 21.96 12.94
C ALA A 20 7.91 20.44 13.13
N ARG A 21 7.56 19.91 14.31
CA ARG A 21 7.57 18.47 14.60
C ARG A 21 6.52 17.69 13.80
N ILE A 22 5.32 18.26 13.68
CA ILE A 22 4.24 17.69 12.87
C ILE A 22 4.64 17.70 11.39
N GLU A 23 5.16 18.81 10.89
CA GLU A 23 5.65 18.94 9.50
C GLU A 23 6.71 17.89 9.18
N ARG A 24 7.72 17.74 10.03
CA ARG A 24 8.77 16.71 9.86
C ARG A 24 8.21 15.28 9.82
N HIS A 25 7.12 15.01 10.54
CA HIS A 25 6.44 13.72 10.49
C HIS A 25 5.64 13.52 9.20
N ILE A 26 5.03 14.59 8.69
CA ILE A 26 4.32 14.60 7.43
C ILE A 26 5.28 14.32 6.26
N ASP A 27 6.45 14.97 6.24
CA ASP A 27 7.50 14.72 5.23
C ASP A 27 7.94 13.24 5.20
N GLN A 28 8.12 12.63 6.38
CA GLN A 28 8.45 11.21 6.50
C GLN A 28 7.33 10.29 5.97
N LEU A 29 6.08 10.71 6.12
CA LEU A 29 4.92 9.97 5.65
C LEU A 29 4.78 10.10 4.12
N GLU A 30 5.08 11.27 3.56
CA GLU A 30 5.09 11.51 2.12
C GLU A 30 6.14 10.67 1.40
N THR A 31 7.38 10.67 1.89
CA THR A 31 8.52 9.97 1.27
C THR A 31 8.25 8.48 1.09
N ARG A 32 7.47 7.89 2.01
CA ARG A 32 7.22 6.44 2.05
C ARG A 32 5.91 6.01 1.38
N CYS A 33 4.96 6.92 1.18
CA CYS A 33 3.61 6.58 0.73
C CYS A 33 3.24 7.12 -0.66
N GLY A 34 4.14 7.84 -1.31
CA GLY A 34 4.19 8.04 -2.77
C GLY A 34 3.09 8.87 -3.42
N ARG A 35 1.89 8.97 -2.81
CA ARG A 35 0.74 9.71 -3.35
C ARG A 35 -0.36 9.91 -2.28
N VAL A 36 -0.12 10.81 -1.33
CA VAL A 36 -1.17 11.32 -0.42
C VAL A 36 -1.68 12.64 -0.98
N THR A 37 -3.01 12.79 -1.09
CA THR A 37 -3.65 13.98 -1.66
C THR A 37 -3.75 15.07 -0.61
N ALA A 38 -4.29 14.76 0.58
CA ALA A 38 -4.41 15.71 1.68
C ALA A 38 -4.12 15.04 3.02
N CYS A 39 -3.62 15.82 3.98
CA CYS A 39 -3.34 15.38 5.35
C CYS A 39 -3.87 16.43 6.32
N ARG A 40 -4.73 16.02 7.24
CA ARG A 40 -5.24 16.87 8.32
C ARG A 40 -4.88 16.26 9.66
N VAL A 41 -4.17 17.03 10.47
CA VAL A 41 -3.72 16.64 11.81
C VAL A 41 -4.41 17.56 12.83
N VAL A 42 -5.13 16.98 13.78
CA VAL A 42 -5.79 17.70 14.86
C VAL A 42 -5.24 17.20 16.19
N VAL A 43 -4.63 18.10 16.97
CA VAL A 43 -4.11 17.79 18.31
C VAL A 43 -5.05 18.42 19.33
N LYS A 44 -5.60 17.62 20.24
CA LYS A 44 -6.41 18.08 21.36
C LYS A 44 -5.62 18.00 22.66
N ALA A 45 -5.72 19.05 23.46
CA ALA A 45 -5.14 19.11 24.78
C ALA A 45 -5.85 18.16 25.76
N PRO A 46 -5.15 17.70 26.80
CA PRO A 46 -5.74 16.90 27.86
C PRO A 46 -6.92 17.63 28.54
N GLY A 47 -8.15 17.21 28.22
CA GLY A 47 -9.38 17.75 28.79
C GLY A 47 -9.75 17.09 30.13
N GLY A 48 -9.99 17.90 31.15
CA GLY A 48 -10.28 17.43 32.50
C GLY A 48 -11.66 16.78 32.65
N ARG A 49 -11.71 15.44 32.77
CA ARG A 49 -12.80 14.74 33.47
C ARG A 49 -12.42 13.42 34.17
N HIS A 50 -11.13 13.12 34.31
CA HIS A 50 -10.67 12.07 35.22
C HIS A 50 -9.67 12.67 36.23
N ARG A 51 -9.70 12.17 37.47
CA ARG A 51 -8.80 12.62 38.57
C ARG A 51 -7.33 12.24 38.34
N THR A 52 -7.02 11.64 37.20
CA THR A 52 -5.69 11.19 36.78
C THR A 52 -5.35 11.99 35.53
N GLY A 53 -4.18 12.64 35.49
CA GLY A 53 -3.77 13.65 34.49
C GLY A 53 -4.21 13.33 33.06
N GLY A 54 -4.83 14.30 32.39
CA GLY A 54 -5.37 14.09 31.04
C GLY A 54 -4.28 13.75 30.02
N LEU A 55 -4.71 13.18 28.89
CA LEU A 55 -3.83 12.71 27.82
C LEU A 55 -3.99 13.57 26.56
N TYR A 56 -2.92 13.75 25.78
CA TYR A 56 -3.00 14.36 24.45
C TYR A 56 -3.71 13.42 23.47
N GLU A 57 -4.71 13.94 22.75
CA GLU A 57 -5.39 13.20 21.69
C GLU A 57 -4.98 13.73 20.33
N VAL A 58 -4.33 12.88 19.52
CA VAL A 58 -3.91 13.23 18.15
C VAL A 58 -4.79 12.48 17.16
N ASN A 59 -5.50 13.23 16.32
CA ASN A 59 -6.36 12.69 15.26
C ASN A 59 -5.73 13.02 13.91
N ILE A 60 -5.52 11.99 13.09
CA ILE A 60 -4.89 12.13 11.78
C ILE A 60 -5.87 11.64 10.71
N ARG A 61 -6.23 12.50 9.78
CA ARG A 61 -7.04 12.18 8.61
C ARG A 61 -6.20 12.34 7.35
N LEU A 62 -6.01 11.26 6.62
CA LEU A 62 -5.26 11.23 5.37
C LEU A 62 -6.24 10.94 4.23
N ALA A 63 -6.21 11.76 3.18
CA ALA A 63 -6.95 11.52 1.94
C ALA A 63 -6.00 10.98 0.87
N LEU A 64 -6.40 9.90 0.22
CA LEU A 64 -5.69 9.23 -0.86
C LEU A 64 -6.30 9.62 -2.22
N PRO A 65 -5.53 9.53 -3.33
CA PRO A 65 -5.96 9.97 -4.66
C PRO A 65 -7.03 9.08 -5.29
N ASP A 66 -7.24 7.90 -4.73
CA ASP A 66 -8.31 6.97 -5.10
C ASP A 66 -9.67 7.33 -4.45
N GLY A 67 -9.77 8.51 -3.82
CA GLY A 67 -10.97 8.98 -3.13
C GLY A 67 -11.20 8.35 -1.75
N ARG A 68 -10.24 7.58 -1.23
CA ARG A 68 -10.35 6.94 0.09
C ARG A 68 -9.71 7.79 1.18
N GLU A 69 -10.18 7.60 2.41
CA GLU A 69 -9.68 8.32 3.58
C GLU A 69 -9.20 7.32 4.63
N ALA A 70 -7.97 7.51 5.12
CA ALA A 70 -7.44 6.83 6.29
C ALA A 70 -7.60 7.76 7.49
N VAL A 71 -8.59 7.47 8.33
CA VAL A 71 -8.84 8.17 9.58
C VAL A 71 -8.21 7.39 10.72
N VAL A 72 -7.37 8.05 11.50
CA VAL A 72 -6.74 7.56 12.71
C VAL A 72 -7.29 8.37 13.87
N GLU A 73 -8.37 7.85 14.45
CA GLU A 73 -8.93 8.29 15.71
C GLU A 73 -8.66 7.18 16.70
N ARG A 74 -7.74 7.36 17.66
CA ARG A 74 -7.66 6.40 18.76
C ARG A 74 -7.04 6.96 20.02
N THR A 75 -7.91 7.24 20.98
CA THR A 75 -7.65 7.25 22.43
C THR A 75 -7.25 5.83 22.85
N PRO A 76 -6.00 5.58 23.28
CA PRO A 76 -5.63 4.37 24.01
C PRO A 76 -6.12 4.47 25.48
N PRO A 77 -6.45 3.34 26.11
CA PRO A 77 -6.86 3.33 27.51
C PRO A 77 -5.68 3.71 28.42
N GLU A 78 -5.83 4.81 29.15
CA GLU A 78 -5.13 5.18 30.39
C GLU A 78 -3.62 4.86 30.45
N ASP A 79 -2.85 5.21 29.41
CA ASP A 79 -1.39 5.14 29.46
C ASP A 79 -0.83 6.54 29.75
N GLU A 80 -0.18 6.69 30.91
CA GLU A 80 0.41 7.96 31.38
C GLU A 80 1.42 8.55 30.39
N ARG A 81 2.00 7.74 29.48
CA ARG A 81 2.92 8.22 28.45
C ARG A 81 2.26 9.18 27.46
N PHE A 82 0.93 9.13 27.31
CA PHE A 82 0.20 10.08 26.47
C PHE A 82 0.03 11.46 27.13
N GLN A 83 0.56 11.66 28.34
CA GLN A 83 0.79 13.01 28.89
C GLN A 83 1.92 13.74 28.15
N ASP A 84 2.79 13.01 27.44
CA ASP A 84 3.86 13.59 26.62
C ASP A 84 3.36 13.81 25.18
N PHE A 85 3.49 15.06 24.70
CA PHE A 85 3.06 15.45 23.36
C PHE A 85 3.86 14.72 22.26
N ASP A 86 5.18 14.59 22.43
CA ASP A 86 6.04 13.92 21.44
C ASP A 86 5.67 12.44 21.35
N PHE A 87 5.42 11.79 22.49
CA PHE A 87 4.99 10.38 22.50
C PHE A 87 3.62 10.19 21.82
N ALA A 88 2.64 11.05 22.14
CA ALA A 88 1.31 11.00 21.53
C ALA A 88 1.37 11.23 20.01
N LEU A 89 2.24 12.13 19.57
CA LEU A 89 2.47 12.42 18.16
C LEU A 89 3.13 11.23 17.43
N ASP A 90 4.25 10.74 17.95
CA ASP A 90 5.00 9.62 17.36
C ASP A 90 4.13 8.37 17.24
N ASP A 91 3.36 8.03 18.29
CA ASP A 91 2.47 6.88 18.29
C ASP A 91 1.33 7.04 17.27
N ALA A 92 0.73 8.22 17.17
CA ALA A 92 -0.31 8.50 16.18
C ALA A 92 0.22 8.37 14.74
N PHE A 93 1.39 8.93 14.45
CA PHE A 93 2.03 8.81 13.13
C PHE A 93 2.46 7.37 12.84
N LYS A 94 2.98 6.62 13.83
CA LYS A 94 3.31 5.19 13.69
C LYS A 94 2.07 4.36 13.35
N ARG A 95 0.93 4.63 14.00
CA ARG A 95 -0.35 3.97 13.71
C ARG A 95 -0.87 4.34 12.32
N ALA A 96 -0.81 5.62 11.95
CA ALA A 96 -1.18 6.10 10.63
C ALA A 96 -0.38 5.38 9.53
N ARG A 97 0.95 5.31 9.69
CA ARG A 97 1.84 4.62 8.77
C ARG A 97 1.49 3.14 8.64
N ARG A 98 1.24 2.45 9.75
CA ARG A 98 0.86 1.02 9.74
C ARG A 98 -0.46 0.80 9.02
N ARG A 99 -1.48 1.61 9.32
CA ARG A 99 -2.82 1.48 8.72
C ARG A 99 -2.81 1.79 7.23
N LEU A 100 -2.01 2.77 6.83
CA LEU A 100 -1.77 3.11 5.43
C LEU A 100 -1.02 1.98 4.71
N GLN A 101 0.03 1.41 5.31
CA GLN A 101 0.76 0.26 4.75
C GLN A 101 -0.12 -0.98 4.62
N ASP A 102 -0.96 -1.28 5.61
CA ASP A 102 -1.92 -2.40 5.54
C ASP A 102 -2.95 -2.17 4.43
N GLN A 103 -3.38 -0.91 4.20
CA GLN A 103 -4.25 -0.56 3.08
C GLN A 103 -3.54 -0.65 1.74
N VAL A 104 -2.31 -0.14 1.59
CA VAL A 104 -1.51 -0.26 0.36
C VAL A 104 -1.21 -1.72 0.05
N ARG A 105 -0.83 -2.54 1.03
CA ARG A 105 -0.67 -4.00 0.85
C ARG A 105 -1.96 -4.69 0.44
N ARG A 106 -3.12 -4.27 0.99
CA ARG A 106 -4.44 -4.74 0.53
C ARG A 106 -4.81 -4.21 -0.84
N MET A 107 -4.28 -3.05 -1.27
CA MET A 107 -4.42 -2.53 -2.63
C MET A 107 -3.56 -3.33 -3.60
N GLU A 108 -2.30 -3.63 -3.31
CA GLU A 108 -1.49 -4.57 -4.12
C GLU A 108 -2.15 -5.95 -4.18
N GLY A 109 -2.87 -6.36 -3.13
CA GLY A 109 -3.70 -7.57 -3.15
C GLY A 109 -5.04 -7.45 -3.91
N ARG A 110 -5.51 -6.24 -4.27
CA ARG A 110 -6.83 -5.98 -4.90
C ARG A 110 -6.77 -5.32 -6.27
N VAL A 111 -5.66 -4.73 -6.70
CA VAL A 111 -5.46 -4.27 -8.10
C VAL A 111 -5.00 -5.45 -8.99
N LYS A 112 -5.40 -6.68 -8.66
CA LYS A 112 -5.67 -7.66 -9.72
C LYS A 112 -6.96 -7.21 -10.41
N GLN A 113 -6.88 -6.16 -11.23
CA GLN A 113 -7.95 -5.81 -12.14
C GLN A 113 -8.37 -7.11 -12.83
N HIS A 114 -9.68 -7.31 -12.92
CA HIS A 114 -10.28 -8.42 -13.62
C HIS A 114 -10.09 -8.20 -15.13
N VAL A 115 -8.84 -8.21 -15.60
CA VAL A 115 -8.54 -8.47 -17.01
C VAL A 115 -8.92 -9.92 -17.20
N GLU A 116 -9.83 -10.17 -18.14
CA GLU A 116 -10.25 -11.52 -18.47
C GLU A 116 -9.00 -12.39 -18.68
N PRO A 117 -8.95 -13.59 -18.07
CA PRO A 117 -7.83 -14.49 -18.27
C PRO A 117 -7.63 -14.74 -19.77
N ALA A 118 -6.49 -14.27 -20.30
CA ALA A 118 -6.11 -14.45 -21.68
C ALA A 118 -5.35 -15.77 -21.85
N ALA A 119 -5.48 -16.39 -23.01
CA ALA A 119 -4.72 -17.57 -23.38
C ALA A 119 -3.50 -17.19 -24.22
N GLY A 120 -2.37 -17.83 -23.94
CA GLY A 120 -1.13 -17.64 -24.67
C GLY A 120 -0.26 -18.89 -24.67
N VAL A 121 0.89 -18.79 -25.33
CA VAL A 121 1.87 -19.87 -25.45
C VAL A 121 3.24 -19.39 -25.01
N VAL A 122 3.95 -20.16 -24.20
CA VAL A 122 5.31 -19.82 -23.78
C VAL A 122 6.25 -19.87 -24.99
N ARG A 123 6.75 -18.72 -25.41
CA ARG A 123 7.63 -18.58 -26.58
C ARG A 123 9.10 -18.62 -26.20
N ARG A 124 9.45 -18.18 -24.99
CA ARG A 124 10.80 -18.25 -24.41
C ARG A 124 10.73 -18.47 -22.91
N LEU A 125 11.67 -19.25 -22.38
CA LEU A 125 11.77 -19.50 -20.94
C LEU A 125 13.25 -19.58 -20.55
N MET A 126 13.68 -18.68 -19.68
CA MET A 126 15.04 -18.63 -19.12
C MET A 126 14.94 -19.09 -17.67
N ARG A 127 15.05 -20.41 -17.46
CA ARG A 127 14.89 -21.02 -16.13
C ARG A 127 15.96 -20.57 -15.14
N GLU A 128 17.19 -20.37 -15.61
CA GLU A 128 18.32 -19.92 -14.80
C GLU A 128 18.12 -18.49 -14.27
N ASP A 129 17.63 -17.60 -15.13
CA ASP A 129 17.36 -16.21 -14.76
C ASP A 129 15.96 -15.99 -14.14
N GLY A 130 15.09 -17.01 -14.16
CA GLY A 130 13.78 -16.96 -13.52
C GLY A 130 12.74 -16.11 -14.25
N TYR A 131 12.84 -15.95 -15.57
CA TYR A 131 11.86 -15.22 -16.37
C TYR A 131 11.53 -15.92 -17.70
N GLY A 132 10.48 -15.47 -18.38
CA GLY A 132 10.09 -15.95 -19.70
C GLY A 132 9.26 -14.94 -20.48
N PHE A 133 8.92 -15.33 -21.70
CA PHE A 133 8.03 -14.59 -22.59
C PHE A 133 6.95 -15.53 -23.11
N LEU A 134 5.72 -15.05 -23.12
CA LEU A 134 4.58 -15.72 -23.72
C LEU A 134 4.03 -14.89 -24.87
N GLU A 135 3.47 -15.56 -25.87
CA GLU A 135 2.77 -14.92 -26.98
C GLU A 135 1.27 -15.03 -26.73
N GLY A 136 0.59 -13.89 -26.70
CA GLY A 136 -0.86 -13.80 -26.58
C GLY A 136 -1.58 -14.22 -27.87
N SER A 137 -2.89 -14.44 -27.77
CA SER A 137 -3.75 -14.75 -28.93
C SER A 137 -3.82 -13.61 -29.96
N ASP A 138 -3.41 -12.41 -29.59
CA ASP A 138 -3.28 -11.23 -30.42
C ASP A 138 -1.90 -11.10 -31.11
N GLY A 139 -1.00 -12.07 -30.88
CA GLY A 139 0.35 -12.09 -31.43
C GLY A 139 1.34 -11.18 -30.70
N ARG A 140 0.98 -10.58 -29.55
CA ARG A 140 1.89 -9.78 -28.73
C ARG A 140 2.72 -10.68 -27.81
N GLU A 141 4.03 -10.45 -27.75
CA GLU A 141 4.90 -11.07 -26.75
C GLU A 141 4.85 -10.27 -25.44
N LEU A 142 4.61 -10.98 -24.34
CA LEU A 142 4.53 -10.43 -22.99
C LEU A 142 5.56 -11.10 -22.09
N TYR A 143 6.29 -10.28 -21.35
CA TYR A 143 7.24 -10.71 -20.34
C TYR A 143 6.53 -11.28 -19.11
N PHE A 144 7.07 -12.32 -18.48
CA PHE A 144 6.66 -12.76 -17.15
C PHE A 144 7.85 -13.19 -16.30
N HIS A 145 7.79 -12.90 -15.00
CA HIS A 145 8.77 -13.34 -14.02
C HIS A 145 8.28 -14.60 -13.28
N ARG A 146 9.18 -15.39 -12.69
CA ARG A 146 8.82 -16.56 -11.88
C ARG A 146 7.83 -16.26 -10.75
N ASN A 147 7.92 -15.06 -10.17
CA ASN A 147 7.01 -14.59 -9.11
C ASN A 147 5.58 -14.31 -9.62
N SER A 148 5.44 -14.16 -10.93
CA SER A 148 4.17 -13.94 -11.61
C SER A 148 3.44 -15.24 -11.97
N VAL A 149 4.10 -16.40 -11.82
CA VAL A 149 3.50 -17.72 -12.03
C VAL A 149 2.90 -18.22 -10.73
N GLU A 150 1.67 -18.73 -10.77
CA GLU A 150 1.00 -19.16 -9.54
C GLU A 150 1.55 -20.50 -9.02
N GLY A 151 1.84 -20.54 -7.71
CA GLY A 151 2.40 -21.71 -7.02
C GLY A 151 3.79 -22.10 -7.56
N ASP A 152 4.11 -23.39 -7.54
CA ASP A 152 5.31 -23.96 -8.17
C ASP A 152 5.14 -24.15 -9.69
N GLY A 153 4.28 -23.33 -10.32
CA GLY A 153 3.91 -23.47 -11.73
C GLY A 153 5.06 -23.18 -12.69
N PHE A 154 6.03 -22.35 -12.31
CA PHE A 154 7.14 -21.94 -13.18
C PHE A 154 8.03 -23.13 -13.56
N ASP A 155 8.29 -24.03 -12.62
CA ASP A 155 9.13 -25.21 -12.86
C ASP A 155 8.48 -26.20 -13.83
N ARG A 156 7.14 -26.15 -13.95
CA ARG A 156 6.32 -26.99 -14.82
C ARG A 156 6.02 -26.37 -16.19
N LEU A 157 6.47 -25.14 -16.44
CA LEU A 157 6.32 -24.50 -17.74
C LEU A 157 7.40 -24.99 -18.68
N ASP A 158 7.00 -25.43 -19.87
CA ASP A 158 7.92 -25.76 -20.95
C ASP A 158 7.72 -24.83 -22.14
N LEU A 159 8.74 -24.76 -23.00
CA LEU A 159 8.65 -24.04 -24.26
C LEU A 159 7.49 -24.62 -25.09
N GLY A 160 6.57 -23.77 -25.56
CA GLY A 160 5.37 -24.19 -26.28
C GLY A 160 4.18 -24.58 -25.38
N ALA A 161 4.32 -24.52 -24.05
CA ALA A 161 3.22 -24.79 -23.15
C ALA A 161 2.12 -23.72 -23.29
N ARG A 162 0.86 -24.18 -23.29
CA ARG A 162 -0.30 -23.30 -23.22
C ARG A 162 -0.47 -22.78 -21.81
N VAL A 163 -0.68 -21.49 -21.68
CA VAL A 163 -0.85 -20.82 -20.41
C VAL A 163 -2.07 -19.91 -20.44
N ILE A 164 -2.70 -19.79 -19.28
CA ILE A 164 -3.64 -18.72 -19.00
C ILE A 164 -2.90 -17.66 -18.19
N TYR A 165 -3.04 -16.41 -18.58
CA TYR A 165 -2.37 -15.28 -17.93
C TYR A 165 -3.30 -14.06 -17.85
N ARG A 166 -2.87 -13.03 -17.13
CA ARG A 166 -3.48 -11.69 -17.21
C ARG A 166 -2.42 -10.69 -17.60
N GLU A 167 -2.78 -9.73 -18.44
CA GLU A 167 -1.91 -8.61 -18.77
C GLU A 167 -2.02 -7.54 -17.67
N GLU A 168 -0.89 -6.99 -17.25
CA GLU A 168 -0.77 -5.92 -16.26
C GLU A 168 0.22 -4.86 -16.76
N GLU A 169 -0.11 -3.58 -16.62
CA GLU A 169 0.83 -2.49 -16.92
C GLU A 169 1.86 -2.37 -15.80
N ALA A 170 3.15 -2.50 -16.14
CA ALA A 170 4.28 -2.30 -15.24
C ALA A 170 5.16 -1.13 -15.70
N ASP A 171 6.14 -0.76 -14.87
CA ASP A 171 7.07 0.36 -15.17
C ASP A 171 7.83 0.17 -16.50
N ASP A 172 8.10 -1.07 -16.90
CA ASP A 172 8.78 -1.45 -18.15
C ASP A 172 7.82 -1.83 -19.30
N GLY A 173 6.53 -1.56 -19.14
CA GLY A 173 5.48 -1.86 -20.13
C GLY A 173 4.58 -3.04 -19.75
N PRO A 174 3.68 -3.47 -20.66
CA PRO A 174 2.73 -4.54 -20.38
C PRO A 174 3.44 -5.88 -20.16
N GLN A 175 3.11 -6.53 -19.05
CA GLN A 175 3.64 -7.84 -18.66
C GLN A 175 2.53 -8.83 -18.33
N ALA A 176 2.85 -10.12 -18.35
CA ALA A 176 1.94 -11.17 -17.95
C ALA A 176 2.10 -11.50 -16.45
N CYS A 177 0.97 -11.44 -15.73
CA CYS A 177 0.81 -11.78 -14.33
C CYS A 177 -0.16 -12.95 -14.12
N ALA A 178 -0.09 -13.59 -12.94
CA ALA A 178 -0.92 -14.75 -12.58
C ALA A 178 -0.91 -15.86 -13.64
N VAL A 179 0.25 -16.14 -14.22
CA VAL A 179 0.44 -17.15 -15.27
C VAL A 179 0.19 -18.53 -14.68
N LYS A 180 -0.59 -19.35 -15.38
CA LYS A 180 -0.86 -20.74 -15.01
C LYS A 180 -0.75 -21.63 -16.25
N PRO A 181 -0.10 -22.81 -16.15
CA PRO A 181 -0.20 -23.80 -17.20
C PRO A 181 -1.66 -24.19 -17.41
N GLN A 182 -2.16 -24.04 -18.63
CA GLN A 182 -3.49 -24.51 -19.00
C GLN A 182 -3.40 -26.03 -19.12
N GLY A 183 -3.75 -26.71 -18.03
CA GLY A 183 -3.60 -28.14 -17.85
C GLY A 183 -3.96 -28.94 -19.10
N GLU A 184 -2.99 -29.72 -19.54
CA GLU A 184 -3.11 -30.83 -20.44
C GLU A 184 -4.32 -31.70 -20.02
N ARG A 185 -5.34 -31.79 -20.87
CA ARG A 185 -6.26 -32.93 -20.78
C ARG A 185 -5.40 -34.16 -20.95
N ALA A 186 -5.35 -35.01 -19.93
CA ALA A 186 -4.82 -36.35 -20.07
C ALA A 186 -5.47 -37.01 -21.30
N PRO A 187 -4.72 -37.56 -22.26
CA PRO A 187 -5.30 -38.42 -23.28
C PRO A 187 -5.98 -39.61 -22.57
N SER A 188 -7.21 -39.91 -22.99
CA SER A 188 -8.04 -41.01 -22.50
C SER A 188 -7.45 -42.37 -22.82
#